data_AF-X1H2B9-F1
#
_entry.id   AF-X1H2B9-F1
#
_cell.length_a   1.000
_cell.length_b   1.000
_cell.length_c   1.000
_cell.angle_alpha   90.00
_cell.angle_beta   90.00
_cell.angle_gamma   90.00
#
_symmetry.space_group_name_H-M   'P 1'
#
loop_
_entity.id
_entity.type
_entity.pdbx_description
1 polymer ?
#
loop_
_entity_poly.entity_id
_entity_poly.type
_entity_poly.pdbx_seq_one_letter_code
_entity_poly.pdbx_strand_id
1 'polypeptide(L)'
;MMDNEMFSIVLDTLKKIEREKLSLETRLEMDEKGDFPEELIRFMLGPDIGLHLIFIPAEYGGLGASALQIAQISEEMAKIDMAIATSFLAICLGMDPIRVGGTEEQREKYIR
;
A
#
# COMPACT_ATOMS: atom_id res chain seq x y z
N MET A 1 -0.23 -4.27 -16.22
CA MET A 1 -0.79 -5.04 -15.10
C MET A 1 0.37 -5.78 -14.49
N MET A 2 0.56 -5.62 -13.18
CA MET A 2 1.57 -6.37 -12.42
C MET A 2 1.43 -7.87 -12.71
N ASP A 3 2.52 -8.55 -13.03
CA ASP A 3 2.49 -9.98 -13.29
C ASP A 3 2.24 -10.80 -12.00
N ASN A 4 1.93 -12.09 -12.18
CA ASN A 4 1.55 -12.96 -11.07
C ASN A 4 2.71 -13.27 -10.10
N GLU A 5 3.96 -13.25 -10.60
CA GLU A 5 5.13 -13.52 -9.76
C GLU A 5 5.35 -12.34 -8.81
N MET A 6 5.34 -11.13 -9.35
CA MET A 6 5.41 -9.90 -8.56
C MET A 6 4.22 -9.78 -7.60
N PHE A 7 3.01 -10.13 -8.05
CA PHE A 7 1.84 -10.15 -7.17
C PHE A 7 2.01 -11.11 -5.99
N SER A 8 2.56 -12.30 -6.21
CA SER A 8 2.89 -13.24 -5.13
C SER A 8 3.90 -12.66 -4.15
N ILE A 9 4.95 -12.00 -4.66
CA ILE A 9 5.98 -11.34 -3.83
C ILE A 9 5.36 -10.25 -2.94
N VAL A 10 4.41 -9.48 -3.47
CA VAL A 10 3.68 -8.46 -2.69
C VAL A 10 2.91 -9.12 -1.55
N LEU A 11 2.18 -10.21 -1.81
CA LEU A 11 1.44 -10.92 -0.76
C LEU A 11 2.36 -11.52 0.30
N ASP A 12 3.51 -12.08 -0.11
CA ASP A 12 4.50 -12.61 0.83
C ASP A 12 5.17 -11.51 1.66
N THR A 13 5.33 -10.31 1.07
CA THR A 13 5.80 -9.12 1.79
C THR A 13 4.81 -8.71 2.87
N LEU A 14 3.50 -8.73 2.60
CA LEU A 14 2.48 -8.46 3.62
C LEU A 14 2.54 -9.46 4.78
N LYS A 15 2.65 -10.76 4.48
CA LYS A 15 2.79 -11.80 5.51
C LYS A 15 4.08 -11.64 6.34
N LYS A 16 5.16 -11.17 5.72
CA LYS A 16 6.40 -10.87 6.43
C LYS A 16 6.22 -9.69 7.38
N ILE A 17 5.58 -8.61 6.92
CA ILE A 17 5.26 -7.44 7.76
C ILE A 17 4.38 -7.86 8.93
N GLU A 18 3.34 -8.66 8.68
CA GLU A 18 2.47 -9.20 9.73
C GLU A 18 3.29 -9.90 10.82
N ARG A 19 4.11 -10.87 10.42
CA ARG A 19 4.93 -11.66 11.35
C ARG A 19 5.96 -10.84 12.13
N GLU A 20 6.57 -9.84 11.50
CA GLU A 20 7.72 -9.13 12.08
C GLU A 20 7.32 -7.86 12.83
N LYS A 21 6.18 -7.26 12.50
CA LYS A 21 5.78 -5.93 13.00
C LYS A 21 4.39 -5.91 13.64
N LEU A 22 3.51 -6.86 13.33
CA LEU A 22 2.08 -6.81 13.70
C LEU A 22 1.66 -8.04 14.49
N SER A 23 2.41 -8.33 15.55
CA SER A 23 1.99 -9.30 16.55
C SER A 23 0.61 -8.92 17.12
N LEU A 24 -0.11 -9.90 17.68
CA LEU A 24 -1.41 -9.64 18.31
C LEU A 24 -1.31 -8.56 19.40
N GLU A 25 -0.26 -8.60 20.22
CA GLU A 25 -0.01 -7.60 21.27
C GLU A 25 0.15 -6.20 20.67
N THR A 26 1.00 -6.07 19.64
CA THR A 26 1.23 -4.78 18.96
C THR A 26 -0.07 -4.21 18.38
N ARG A 27 -0.89 -5.05 17.74
CA ARG A 27 -2.16 -4.62 17.16
C ARG A 27 -3.17 -4.15 18.21
N LEU A 28 -3.27 -4.87 19.33
CA LEU A 28 -4.16 -4.49 20.43
C LEU A 28 -3.70 -3.18 21.08
N GLU A 29 -2.39 -2.98 21.26
CA GLU A 29 -1.86 -1.70 21.77
C GLU A 29 -2.14 -0.53 20.81
N MET A 30 -2.01 -0.76 19.50
CA MET A 30 -2.30 0.25 18.48
C MET A 30 -3.79 0.62 18.47
N ASP A 31 -4.68 -0.38 18.56
CA ASP A 31 -6.13 -0.18 18.63
C ASP A 31 -6.53 0.60 19.89
N GLU A 32 -5.98 0.24 21.06
CA GLU A 32 -6.25 0.93 22.32
C GLU A 32 -5.80 2.40 22.29
N LYS A 33 -4.64 2.68 21.71
CA LYS A 33 -4.11 4.04 21.58
C LYS A 33 -4.88 4.87 20.56
N GLY A 34 -5.30 4.26 19.45
CA GLY A 34 -5.99 4.94 18.36
C GLY A 34 -5.12 5.94 17.59
N ASP A 35 -3.79 5.88 17.75
CA ASP A 35 -2.85 6.74 17.06
C ASP A 35 -2.63 6.28 15.61
N PHE A 36 -2.33 7.22 14.73
CA PHE A 36 -1.97 6.90 13.34
C PHE A 36 -0.62 6.14 13.31
N PRO A 37 -0.52 4.99 12.60
CA PRO A 37 0.68 4.16 12.59
C PRO A 37 1.78 4.71 11.67
N GLU A 38 2.25 5.94 11.93
CA GLU A 38 3.14 6.68 11.02
C GLU A 38 4.44 5.93 10.72
N GLU A 39 5.12 5.41 11.74
CA GLU A 39 6.40 4.72 11.56
C GLU A 39 6.26 3.49 10.67
N LEU A 40 5.19 2.71 10.85
CA LEU A 40 4.92 1.52 10.06
C LEU A 40 4.58 1.88 8.61
N ILE A 41 3.76 2.92 8.41
CA ILE A 41 3.43 3.42 7.06
C ILE A 41 4.69 3.89 6.37
N ARG A 42 5.53 4.71 7.02
CA ARG A 42 6.81 5.15 6.45
C ARG A 42 7.75 3.98 6.14
N PHE A 43 7.76 2.93 6.97
CA PHE A 43 8.50 1.70 6.70
C PHE A 43 8.02 1.00 5.42
N MET A 44 6.70 0.83 5.25
CA MET A 44 6.12 0.24 4.02
C MET A 44 6.41 1.06 2.76
N LEU A 45 6.54 2.39 2.91
CA LEU A 45 6.84 3.31 1.83
C LEU A 45 8.35 3.44 1.56
N GLY A 46 9.19 2.99 2.49
CA GLY A 46 10.64 3.11 2.42
C GLY A 46 11.25 2.37 1.23
N PRO A 47 12.48 2.73 0.84
CA PRO A 47 13.14 2.22 -0.37
C PRO A 47 13.34 0.71 -0.39
N ASP A 48 13.40 0.07 0.79
CA ASP A 48 13.60 -1.38 0.91
C ASP A 48 12.32 -2.18 0.64
N ILE A 49 11.14 -1.55 0.79
CA ILE A 49 9.83 -2.21 0.63
C ILE A 49 9.09 -1.67 -0.59
N GLY A 50 8.96 -0.34 -0.72
CA GLY A 50 8.35 0.30 -1.88
C GLY A 50 6.90 -0.11 -2.14
N LEU A 51 6.13 -0.49 -1.11
CA LEU A 51 4.82 -1.13 -1.32
C LEU A 51 3.83 -0.23 -2.08
N HIS A 52 3.90 1.08 -1.88
CA HIS A 52 3.04 2.07 -2.56
C HIS A 52 3.21 2.09 -4.09
N LEU A 53 4.31 1.55 -4.63
CA LEU A 53 4.54 1.45 -6.06
C LEU A 53 3.51 0.56 -6.76
N ILE A 54 2.77 -0.29 -6.03
CA ILE A 54 1.65 -1.07 -6.60
C ILE A 54 0.56 -0.19 -7.21
N PHE A 55 0.36 1.02 -6.68
CA PHE A 55 -0.66 1.95 -7.15
C PHE A 55 -0.18 2.72 -8.39
N ILE A 56 1.12 2.92 -8.52
CA ILE A 56 1.71 3.76 -9.56
C ILE A 56 1.73 2.99 -10.90
N PRO A 57 1.24 3.58 -12.01
CA PRO A 57 1.34 2.97 -13.33
C PRO A 57 2.80 2.70 -13.75
N ALA A 58 3.02 1.65 -14.53
CA ALA A 58 4.37 1.24 -14.96
C ALA A 58 5.11 2.32 -15.78
N GLU A 59 4.39 3.17 -16.52
CA GLU A 59 4.96 4.29 -17.28
C GLU A 59 5.60 5.37 -16.37
N TYR A 60 5.20 5.44 -15.10
CA TYR A 60 5.83 6.32 -14.08
C TYR A 60 6.79 5.55 -13.16
N GLY A 61 7.21 4.34 -13.54
CA GLY A 61 8.15 3.52 -12.77
C GLY A 61 7.52 2.72 -11.62
N GLY A 62 6.19 2.63 -11.57
CA GLY A 62 5.48 1.77 -10.62
C GLY A 62 5.29 0.33 -11.08
N LEU A 63 4.54 -0.45 -10.30
CA LEU A 63 4.24 -1.86 -10.60
C LEU A 63 2.91 -2.03 -11.36
N GLY A 64 2.05 -1.00 -11.37
CA GLY A 64 0.82 -0.96 -12.16
C GLY A 64 -0.13 -2.13 -11.89
N ALA A 65 -0.47 -2.35 -10.61
CA ALA A 65 -1.45 -3.36 -10.22
C ALA A 65 -2.82 -3.04 -10.82
N SER A 66 -3.55 -4.07 -11.24
CA SER A 66 -4.94 -3.92 -11.67
C SER A 66 -5.88 -3.65 -10.49
N ALA A 67 -7.08 -3.14 -10.77
CA ALA A 67 -8.10 -2.95 -9.74
C ALA A 67 -8.42 -4.25 -8.97
N LEU A 68 -8.42 -5.41 -9.65
CA LEU A 68 -8.63 -6.70 -9.00
C LEU A 68 -7.48 -7.05 -8.03
N GLN A 69 -6.24 -6.85 -8.46
CA GLN A 69 -5.07 -7.10 -7.60
C GLN A 69 -5.04 -6.13 -6.41
N ILE A 70 -5.40 -4.86 -6.60
CA ILE A 70 -5.55 -3.90 -5.50
C ILE A 70 -6.65 -4.35 -4.53
N ALA A 71 -7.78 -4.84 -5.01
CA ALA A 71 -8.84 -5.36 -4.15
C ALA A 71 -8.36 -6.56 -3.31
N GLN A 72 -7.63 -7.49 -3.91
CA GLN A 72 -7.06 -8.65 -3.21
C GLN A 72 -5.99 -8.25 -2.18
N ILE A 73 -5.08 -7.34 -2.53
CA ILE A 73 -4.09 -6.80 -1.60
C ILE A 73 -4.78 -6.09 -0.44
N SER A 74 -5.83 -5.32 -0.72
CA SER A 74 -6.63 -4.64 0.30
C SER A 74 -7.27 -5.63 1.26
N GLU A 75 -7.84 -6.72 0.74
CA GLU A 75 -8.42 -7.80 1.55
C GLU A 75 -7.37 -8.47 2.45
N GLU A 76 -6.19 -8.79 1.92
CA GLU A 76 -5.11 -9.41 2.70
C GLU A 76 -4.59 -8.47 3.79
N MET A 77 -4.42 -7.18 3.50
CA MET A 77 -4.06 -6.19 4.52
C MET A 77 -5.15 -6.05 5.59
N ALA A 78 -6.42 -6.03 5.19
CA ALA A 78 -7.56 -5.89 6.09
C ALA A 78 -7.73 -7.12 7.02
N LYS A 79 -7.41 -8.32 6.54
CA LYS A 79 -7.33 -9.54 7.37
C LYS A 79 -6.28 -9.41 8.47
N ILE A 80 -5.15 -8.77 8.14
CA ILE A 80 -4.11 -8.45 9.12
C ILE A 80 -4.66 -7.38 10.06
N ASP A 81 -4.96 -6.18 9.59
CA ASP A 81 -5.49 -5.12 10.46
C ASP A 81 -6.20 -4.02 9.64
N MET A 82 -7.44 -3.70 10.02
CA MET A 82 -8.29 -2.74 9.29
C MET A 82 -7.77 -1.30 9.36
N ALA A 83 -7.21 -0.87 10.48
CA ALA A 83 -6.71 0.49 10.64
C ALA A 83 -5.45 0.70 9.78
N ILE A 84 -4.57 -0.30 9.73
CA ILE A 84 -3.36 -0.28 8.90
C ILE A 84 -3.71 -0.32 7.42
N ALA A 85 -4.64 -1.20 7.02
CA ALA A 85 -5.11 -1.28 5.64
C ALA A 85 -5.66 0.08 5.18
N THR A 86 -6.54 0.69 5.98
CA THR A 86 -7.14 2.00 5.66
C THR A 86 -6.07 3.10 5.58
N SER A 87 -5.12 3.12 6.52
CA SER A 87 -4.03 4.11 6.56
C SER A 87 -3.15 4.06 5.31
N PHE A 88 -2.84 2.85 4.82
CA PHE A 88 -2.02 2.67 3.63
C PHE A 88 -2.81 2.92 2.34
N LEU A 89 -4.03 2.39 2.23
CA LEU A 89 -4.85 2.49 1.02
C LEU A 89 -5.35 3.92 0.73
N ALA A 90 -5.33 4.80 1.73
CA ALA A 90 -5.59 6.24 1.54
C ALA A 90 -4.63 6.88 0.51
N ILE A 91 -3.42 6.33 0.33
CA ILE A 91 -2.49 6.77 -0.72
C ILE A 91 -3.09 6.54 -2.11
N CYS A 92 -3.64 5.35 -2.34
CA CYS A 92 -4.32 5.02 -3.59
C CYS A 92 -5.50 5.96 -3.82
N LEU A 93 -6.30 6.21 -2.78
CA LEU A 93 -7.47 7.10 -2.86
C LEU A 93 -7.08 8.55 -3.22
N GLY A 94 -5.98 9.06 -2.66
CA GLY A 94 -5.49 10.41 -2.96
C GLY A 94 -4.86 10.53 -4.35
N MET A 95 -4.20 9.48 -4.83
CA MET A 95 -3.54 9.45 -6.13
C MET A 95 -4.53 9.29 -7.29
N ASP A 96 -5.58 8.48 -7.10
CA ASP A 96 -6.48 8.06 -8.18
C ASP A 96 -7.14 9.21 -8.96
N PRO A 97 -7.65 10.28 -8.33
CA PRO A 97 -8.20 11.44 -9.04
C PRO A 97 -7.19 12.11 -9.99
N ILE A 98 -5.92 12.19 -9.58
CA ILE A 98 -4.83 12.75 -10.41
C ILE A 98 -4.53 11.80 -11.57
N ARG A 99 -4.50 10.50 -11.30
CA ARG A 99 -4.23 9.48 -12.32
C ARG A 99 -5.28 9.49 -13.43
N VAL A 100 -6.56 9.53 -13.08
CA VAL A 100 -7.66 9.39 -14.06
C VAL A 100 -8.11 10.71 -14.69
N GLY A 101 -7.95 11.83 -13.97
CA GLY A 101 -8.50 13.13 -14.38
C GLY A 101 -7.52 14.30 -14.33
N GLY A 102 -6.26 14.07 -13.94
CA GLY A 102 -5.26 15.12 -13.87
C GLY A 102 -4.79 15.62 -15.24
N THR A 103 -4.21 16.81 -15.26
CA THR A 103 -3.39 17.30 -16.38
C THR A 103 -2.05 16.58 -16.44
N GLU A 104 -1.32 16.71 -17.56
CA GLU A 104 0.02 16.13 -17.67
C GLU A 104 0.98 16.72 -16.64
N GLU A 105 0.90 18.04 -16.43
CA GLU A 105 1.70 18.75 -15.43
C GLU A 105 1.42 18.27 -14.00
N GLN A 106 0.19 17.86 -13.70
CA GLN A 106 -0.16 17.29 -12.39
C GLN A 106 0.37 15.86 -12.22
N ARG A 107 0.32 15.04 -13.28
CA ARG A 107 0.88 13.68 -13.23
C ARG A 107 2.39 13.71 -13.06
N GLU A 108 3.09 14.53 -13.84
CA GLU A 108 4.53 14.72 -13.73
C GLU A 108 4.96 15.24 -12.34
N LYS A 109 4.14 16.10 -11.71
CA LYS A 109 4.48 16.68 -10.40
C LYS A 109 4.19 15.75 -9.22
N TYR A 110 3.12 14.95 -9.28
CA TYR A 110 2.59 14.25 -8.10
C TYR A 110 2.64 12.72 -8.19
N ILE A 111 2.83 12.14 -9.39
CA ILE A 111 2.85 10.68 -9.58
C ILE A 111 4.25 10.18 -9.95
N ARG A 112 5.01 10.94 -10.72
CA ARG A 112 6.41 10.63 -11.05
C ARG A 112 7.35 10.94 -9.88
#